data_AF-A0A9J6EUA6-F1
#
_entry.id   AF-A0A9J6EUA6-F1
#
_cell.length_a   1.000
_cell.length_b   1.000
_cell.length_c   1.000
_cell.angle_alpha   90.00
_cell.angle_beta   90.00
_cell.angle_gamma   90.00
#
_symmetry.space_group_name_H-M   'P 1'
#
loop_
_entity.id
_entity.type
_entity.pdbx_description
1 polymer ?
#
loop_
_entity_poly.entity_id
_entity_poly.type
_entity_poly.pdbx_seq_one_letter_code
_entity_poly.pdbx_strand_id
1 'polypeptide(L)'
;MPDPLLQGNGIIDMEILSSVFAMLTCPECKNTSLTLEKCSQRGISFSYAVVCGACAYVHSFESSKKTGSSIENNLRLVYAMRQLGKGCSGAVTLAKVMNLPPPP
;
A
#
# COMPACT_ATOMS: atom_id res chain seq x y z
N MET A 1 8.47 1.54 18.00
CA MET A 1 8.15 0.11 18.19
C MET A 1 7.63 -0.38 16.86
N PRO A 2 8.17 -1.45 16.26
CA PRO A 2 7.61 -1.98 15.02
C PRO A 2 6.24 -2.57 15.37
N ASP A 3 5.17 -1.92 14.90
CA ASP A 3 3.81 -2.37 15.15
C ASP A 3 3.58 -3.73 14.46
N PRO A 4 2.87 -4.65 15.12
CA PRO A 4 2.84 -6.05 14.74
C PRO A 4 1.90 -6.27 13.54
N LEU A 5 2.44 -6.99 12.56
CA LEU A 5 1.74 -7.73 11.52
C LEU A 5 1.07 -6.86 10.43
N LEU A 6 1.53 -7.11 9.21
CA LEU A 6 0.86 -6.71 7.97
C LEU A 6 -0.55 -7.33 7.94
N GLN A 7 -1.53 -6.64 8.53
CA GLN A 7 -2.90 -7.11 8.68
C GLN A 7 -3.87 -6.26 7.87
N GLY A 8 -4.96 -6.91 7.43
CA GLY A 8 -6.04 -6.28 6.67
C GLY A 8 -5.84 -6.37 5.16
N ASN A 9 -6.83 -5.85 4.44
CA ASN A 9 -6.83 -5.86 2.97
C ASN A 9 -6.33 -4.52 2.43
N GLY A 10 -5.61 -4.59 1.30
CA GLY A 10 -5.12 -3.42 0.59
C GLY A 10 -5.15 -3.63 -0.92
N ILE A 11 -5.28 -2.53 -1.65
CA ILE A 11 -5.17 -2.53 -3.11
C ILE A 11 -3.74 -2.11 -3.44
N ILE A 12 -3.03 -2.96 -4.19
CA ILE A 12 -1.64 -2.73 -4.60
C ILE A 12 -1.55 -2.81 -6.12
N ASP A 13 -0.83 -1.86 -6.72
CA ASP A 13 -0.44 -1.88 -8.12
C ASP A 13 0.49 -3.07 -8.40
N MET A 14 0.16 -3.89 -9.40
CA MET A 14 0.91 -5.10 -9.72
C MET A 14 2.33 -4.83 -10.20
N GLU A 15 2.61 -3.69 -10.84
CA GLU A 15 3.97 -3.30 -11.24
C GLU A 15 4.83 -3.02 -9.99
N ILE A 16 4.25 -2.36 -8.99
CA ILE A 16 4.92 -2.10 -7.72
C ILE A 16 5.11 -3.40 -6.94
N LEU A 17 4.09 -4.26 -6.90
CA LEU A 17 4.23 -5.57 -6.26
C LEU A 17 5.33 -6.39 -6.93
N SER A 18 5.39 -6.40 -8.26
CA SER A 18 6.44 -7.08 -9.02
C SER A 18 7.84 -6.53 -8.72
N SER A 19 8.00 -5.21 -8.55
CA SER A 19 9.30 -4.61 -8.23
C SER A 19 9.78 -5.00 -6.83
N VAL A 20 8.85 -5.15 -5.88
CA VAL A 20 9.14 -5.66 -4.54
C VAL A 20 9.58 -7.13 -4.57
N PHE A 21 8.87 -7.96 -5.34
CA PHE A 21 9.27 -9.37 -5.51
C PHE A 21 10.60 -9.55 -6.23
N ALA A 22 11.04 -8.59 -7.06
CA ALA A 22 12.38 -8.65 -7.66
C ALA A 22 13.51 -8.55 -6.59
N MET A 23 13.20 -8.06 -5.39
CA MET A 23 14.11 -7.91 -4.27
C MET A 23 14.03 -9.08 -3.28
N LEU A 24 13.92 -10.34 -3.72
CA LEU A 24 13.85 -11.51 -2.81
C LEU A 24 15.03 -11.62 -1.82
N THR A 25 16.15 -10.95 -2.12
CA THR A 25 17.33 -10.88 -1.28
C THR A 25 17.69 -9.43 -1.00
N CYS A 26 18.17 -9.14 0.21
CA CYS A 26 18.66 -7.81 0.55
C CYS A 26 19.73 -7.35 -0.45
N PRO A 27 19.58 -6.19 -1.11
CA PRO A 27 20.56 -5.71 -2.08
C PRO A 27 21.95 -5.50 -1.47
N GLU A 28 22.02 -5.13 -0.19
CA GLU A 28 23.26 -4.83 0.52
C GLU A 28 23.97 -6.08 1.06
N CYS A 29 23.30 -6.86 1.92
CA CYS A 29 23.93 -7.98 2.63
C CYS A 29 23.64 -9.36 2.02
N LYS A 30 22.81 -9.42 0.95
CA LYS A 30 22.36 -10.64 0.27
C LYS A 30 21.61 -11.66 1.14
N ASN A 31 21.27 -11.30 2.38
CA ASN A 31 20.44 -12.12 3.24
C ASN A 31 18.98 -12.15 2.73
N THR A 32 18.28 -13.25 2.99
CA THR A 32 16.86 -13.45 2.62
C THR A 32 15.90 -13.02 3.73
N SER A 33 16.41 -12.44 4.81
CA SER A 33 15.63 -11.93 5.95
C SER A 33 14.96 -10.57 5.65
N LEU A 34 14.24 -10.47 4.53
CA LEU A 34 13.45 -9.28 4.20
C LEU A 34 12.03 -9.42 4.71
N THR A 35 11.57 -8.41 5.43
CA THR A 35 10.21 -8.31 5.95
C THR A 35 9.51 -7.09 5.37
N LEU A 36 8.21 -7.25 5.09
CA LEU A 36 7.37 -6.15 4.66
C LEU A 36 6.70 -5.52 5.89
N GLU A 37 6.89 -4.23 6.07
CA GLU A 37 6.30 -3.44 7.15
C GLU A 37 5.34 -2.40 6.58
N LYS A 38 4.27 -2.12 7.32
CA LYS A 38 3.33 -1.03 7.00
C LYS A 38 3.79 0.23 7.71
N CYS A 39 4.03 1.32 6.97
CA CYS A 39 4.52 2.57 7.52
C CYS A 39 3.40 3.57 7.80
N SER A 40 2.56 3.86 6.80
CA SER A 40 1.47 4.83 6.93
C SER A 40 0.30 4.49 6.02
N GLN A 41 -0.81 5.19 6.20
CA GLN A 41 -2.05 4.99 5.44
C GLN A 41 -2.59 6.36 5.02
N ARG A 42 -3.09 6.44 3.78
CA ARG A 42 -3.77 7.62 3.25
C ARG A 42 -4.98 7.13 2.44
N GLY A 43 -6.18 7.33 2.96
CA GLY A 43 -7.40 6.79 2.36
C GLY A 43 -7.32 5.26 2.23
N ILE A 44 -7.64 4.76 1.03
CA ILE A 44 -7.55 3.32 0.71
C ILE A 44 -6.12 2.82 0.37
N SER A 45 -5.13 3.71 0.43
CA SER A 45 -3.76 3.44 0.01
C SER A 45 -2.83 3.33 1.22
N PHE A 46 -1.77 2.54 1.06
CA PHE A 46 -0.79 2.29 2.11
C PHE A 46 0.62 2.64 1.65
N SER A 47 1.42 3.11 2.60
CA SER A 47 2.87 3.19 2.46
C SER A 47 3.47 2.00 3.18
N TYR A 48 4.39 1.31 2.51
CA TYR A 48 5.10 0.14 3.01
C TYR A 48 6.61 0.37 3.01
N ALA A 49 7.33 -0.44 3.77
CA ALA A 49 8.77 -0.56 3.66
C ALA A 49 9.19 -2.02 3.66
N VAL A 50 10.16 -2.36 2.80
CA VAL A 50 10.92 -3.60 2.91
C VAL A 50 12.10 -3.33 3.81
N VAL A 51 12.22 -4.09 4.90
CA VAL A 51 13.29 -3.95 5.90
C VAL A 51 14.10 -5.24 5.93
N CYS A 52 15.43 -5.12 6.00
CA CYS A 52 16.29 -6.28 6.21
C CYS A 52 16.51 -6.53 7.71
N GLY A 53 16.29 -7.76 8.18
CA GLY A 53 16.56 -8.14 9.56
C GLY A 53 18.05 -8.32 9.91
N ALA A 54 18.95 -8.25 8.92
CA ALA A 54 20.39 -8.49 9.11
C ALA A 54 21.28 -7.26 8.89
N CYS A 55 20.77 -6.19 8.27
CA CYS A 55 21.50 -4.93 8.07
C CYS A 55 20.53 -3.73 8.14
N ALA A 56 21.04 -2.51 7.94
CA ALA A 56 20.25 -1.29 8.00
C ALA A 56 19.45 -0.97 6.72
N TYR A 57 19.31 -1.93 5.80
CA TYR A 57 18.62 -1.72 4.53
C TYR A 57 17.11 -1.51 4.75
N VAL A 58 16.61 -0.40 4.21
CA VAL A 58 15.19 -0.04 4.21
C VAL A 58 14.82 0.52 2.84
N HIS A 59 13.76 -0.03 2.23
CA HIS A 59 13.21 0.47 0.97
C HIS A 59 11.72 0.75 1.11
N SER A 60 11.36 2.03 1.14
CA SER A 60 9.96 2.48 1.22
C SER A 60 9.32 2.61 -0.15
N PHE A 61 8.05 2.19 -0.24
CA PHE A 61 7.23 2.31 -1.44
C PHE A 61 5.76 2.56 -1.06
N GLU A 62 4.96 2.97 -2.03
CA GLU A 62 3.51 3.16 -1.85
C GLU A 62 2.75 2.03 -2.56
N SER A 63 1.54 1.72 -2.12
CA SER A 63 0.68 0.72 -2.73
C SER A 63 0.25 1.06 -4.17
N SER A 64 0.37 2.31 -4.60
CA SER A 64 0.11 2.73 -5.99
C SER A 64 0.94 3.96 -6.33
N LYS A 65 1.00 4.31 -7.62
CA LYS A 65 1.77 5.46 -8.10
C LYS A 65 1.27 6.78 -7.48
N LYS A 66 2.18 7.73 -7.32
CA LYS A 66 1.85 9.11 -6.93
C LYS A 66 1.51 9.91 -8.19
N THR A 67 0.44 10.69 -8.12
CA THR A 67 0.02 11.61 -9.19
C THR A 67 -0.09 13.00 -8.59
N GLY A 68 0.97 13.80 -8.72
CA GLY A 68 1.09 15.09 -8.03
C GLY A 68 1.03 14.91 -6.51
N SER A 69 0.09 15.59 -5.85
CA SER A 69 -0.15 15.46 -4.41
C SER A 69 -1.07 14.28 -4.02
N SER A 70 -1.62 13.56 -5.01
CA SER A 70 -2.60 12.48 -4.81
C SER A 70 -1.98 11.10 -5.00
N ILE A 71 -2.64 10.08 -4.46
CA ILE A 71 -2.29 8.67 -4.66
C ILE A 71 -3.31 8.06 -5.62
N GLU A 72 -2.83 7.33 -6.62
CA GLU A 72 -3.64 6.89 -7.75
C GLU A 72 -4.84 6.03 -7.34
N ASN A 73 -4.69 5.11 -6.39
CA ASN A 73 -5.81 4.29 -5.89
C ASN A 73 -6.93 5.14 -5.29
N ASN A 74 -6.59 6.15 -4.48
CA ASN A 74 -7.55 7.09 -3.91
C ASN A 74 -8.26 7.90 -5.01
N LEU A 75 -7.49 8.36 -6.00
CA LEU A 75 -8.04 9.13 -7.13
C LEU A 75 -9.03 8.28 -7.93
N ARG A 76 -8.67 7.04 -8.24
CA ARG A 76 -9.51 6.07 -8.96
C ARG A 76 -10.78 5.75 -8.19
N LEU A 77 -10.71 5.56 -6.87
CA LEU A 77 -11.89 5.34 -6.03
C LEU A 77 -12.86 6.54 -6.12
N VAL A 78 -12.36 7.76 -5.94
CA VAL A 78 -13.18 8.96 -6.00
C VAL A 78 -13.82 9.14 -7.37
N TYR A 79 -13.06 8.96 -8.45
CA TYR A 79 -13.62 9.04 -9.80
C TYR A 79 -14.66 7.95 -10.08
N ALA A 80 -14.37 6.69 -9.73
CA ALA A 80 -15.31 5.60 -9.92
C ALA A 80 -16.63 5.86 -9.20
N MET A 81 -16.58 6.26 -7.92
CA MET A 81 -17.78 6.52 -7.14
C MET A 81 -18.56 7.75 -7.62
N ARG A 82 -17.89 8.76 -8.18
CA ARG A 82 -18.55 9.91 -8.84
C ARG A 82 -19.27 9.47 -10.12
N GLN A 83 -18.61 8.70 -10.98
CA GLN A 83 -19.21 8.20 -12.23
C GLN A 83 -20.40 7.27 -11.98
N LEU A 84 -20.36 6.48 -10.90
CA LEU A 84 -21.46 5.62 -10.50
C LEU A 84 -22.62 6.35 -9.78
N GLY A 85 -22.50 7.67 -9.55
CA GLY A 85 -23.50 8.44 -8.79
C GLY A 85 -23.62 8.04 -7.32
N LYS A 86 -22.61 7.36 -6.75
CA LYS A 86 -22.61 6.89 -5.35
C LYS A 86 -21.84 7.80 -4.40
N GLY A 87 -20.90 8.60 -4.91
CA GLY A 87 -20.12 9.53 -4.10
C GLY A 87 -19.44 8.88 -2.88
N CYS A 88 -19.32 9.63 -1.79
CA CYS A 88 -18.64 9.15 -0.58
C CYS A 88 -19.32 7.92 0.06
N SER A 89 -20.66 7.84 0.05
CA SER A 89 -21.37 6.70 0.66
C SER A 89 -21.08 5.37 -0.06
N GLY A 90 -20.92 5.41 -1.39
CA GLY A 90 -20.43 4.27 -2.16
C GLY A 90 -19.02 3.84 -1.78
N ALA A 91 -18.11 4.82 -1.61
CA ALA A 91 -16.74 4.56 -1.20
C ALA A 91 -16.66 3.90 0.18
N VAL A 92 -17.42 4.40 1.15
CA VAL A 92 -17.51 3.83 2.51
C VAL A 92 -18.07 2.41 2.49
N THR A 93 -19.11 2.18 1.68
CA THR A 93 -19.71 0.84 1.53
C THR A 93 -18.70 -0.15 0.95
N LEU A 94 -18.00 0.23 -0.13
CA LEU A 94 -16.96 -0.60 -0.73
C LEU A 94 -15.85 -0.91 0.28
N ALA A 95 -15.36 0.12 0.98
CA ALA A 95 -14.28 -0.06 1.95
C ALA A 95 -14.67 -1.05 3.05
N LYS A 96 -15.89 -0.95 3.58
CA LYS A 96 -16.42 -1.88 4.58
C LYS A 96 -16.56 -3.31 4.05
N VAL A 97 -17.13 -3.50 2.86
CA VAL A 97 -17.33 -4.83 2.27
C VAL A 97 -15.99 -5.54 2.00
N MET A 98 -15.00 -4.78 1.55
CA MET A 98 -13.69 -5.32 1.18
C MET A 98 -12.69 -5.37 2.35
N ASN A 99 -13.09 -4.98 3.56
CA ASN A 99 -12.20 -4.77 4.71
C ASN A 99 -10.98 -3.88 4.37
N LEU A 100 -11.22 -2.86 3.56
CA LEU A 100 -10.24 -1.83 3.25
C LEU A 100 -10.29 -0.73 4.33
N PRO A 101 -9.19 0.02 4.49
CA PRO A 101 -9.21 1.23 5.30
C PRO A 101 -10.24 2.26 4.79
N PRO A 102 -10.62 3.23 5.65
CA PRO A 102 -11.59 4.26 5.28
C PRO A 102 -11.14 5.06 4.05
N PRO A 103 -12.08 5.45 3.17
CA PRO A 103 -11.78 6.26 2.00
C PRO A 103 -11.26 7.67 2.39
N PRO A 104 -10.56 8.37 1.47
CA PRO A 104 -10.02 9.71 1.70
C PRO A 104 -11.09 10.79 1.85
#